data_AF-A0A2V9FVW1-F1
#
_entry.id   AF-A0A2V9FVW1-F1
#
_cell.length_a   1.000
_cell.length_b   1.000
_cell.length_c   1.000
_cell.angle_alpha   90.00
_cell.angle_beta   90.00
_cell.angle_gamma   90.00
#
_symmetry.space_group_name_H-M   'P 1'
#
loop_
_entity.id
_entity.type
_entity.pdbx_description
1 polymer ?
#
loop_
_entity_poly.entity_id
_entity_poly.type
_entity_poly.pdbx_seq_one_letter_code
_entity_poly.pdbx_strand_id
1 'polypeptide(L)'
;MGRSAAKLETEGGHIQVLDVAGDLTAFTGGGHINVGNIAGDASLRTGGGHIRAGQIGGRAELETVGGNITVARAGNFVSVRTGGGQIDFGEVRGSVHAQTGGGGIRVMYVSGPMELESSSGSICLTRVAGALQAATSGGTITAWINPDSPSGGGNVRLAGASQLNSGNGDIVVFLPRNLAANIDATVANGGERRIEADPALHLTMQVPTNGSGPVHAMAVLNGGGAPLKLKTTAGKIRLQFLDSDVALHESLIREQMDRLNKRLTENGFEAVSFSKGPGSGSSIPTEMPAPSETKTDWLESWLVNLEITFRGGITEDPDDFQKRLVNFPKPSYPALAQRAGLQGIVRLQVRLKKDGSVEVQKLLEGEPALSDAAIAAVKQWRARPASINGKPVEVISTVTFNFQLH
;
A
#
# COMPACT_ATOMS: atom_id res chain seq x y z
N MET A 1 30.63 5.86 -28.69
CA MET A 1 30.94 4.78 -27.73
C MET A 1 31.88 5.37 -26.70
N GLY A 2 31.34 5.83 -25.56
CA GLY A 2 32.16 6.33 -24.45
C GLY A 2 32.93 5.18 -23.83
N ARG A 3 34.21 5.38 -23.53
CA ARG A 3 34.99 4.41 -22.74
C ARG A 3 34.42 4.42 -21.32
N SER A 4 34.12 3.24 -20.78
CA SER A 4 33.74 3.14 -19.37
C SER A 4 34.86 3.66 -18.48
N ALA A 5 34.49 4.42 -17.45
CA ALA A 5 35.44 4.97 -16.48
C ALA A 5 36.10 3.88 -15.66
N ALA A 6 35.39 2.78 -15.40
CA ALA A 6 35.93 1.60 -14.75
C ALA A 6 35.33 0.31 -15.31
N LYS A 7 36.17 -0.71 -15.44
CA LYS A 7 35.78 -2.09 -15.77
C LYS A 7 36.40 -3.04 -14.74
N LEU A 8 35.56 -3.78 -14.03
CA LEU A 8 35.96 -4.69 -12.95
C LEU A 8 35.39 -6.08 -13.20
N GLU A 9 36.23 -7.10 -13.15
CA GLU A 9 35.83 -8.49 -13.36
C GLU A 9 36.48 -9.38 -12.31
N THR A 10 35.73 -10.33 -11.76
CA THR A 10 36.24 -11.37 -10.85
C THR A 10 35.42 -12.64 -10.99
N GLU A 11 35.98 -13.80 -10.68
CA GLU A 11 35.23 -15.07 -10.77
C GLU A 11 34.39 -15.33 -9.52
N GLY A 12 34.89 -15.03 -8.32
CA GLY A 12 34.15 -15.26 -7.07
C GLY A 12 34.27 -14.14 -6.04
N GLY A 13 35.17 -13.18 -6.26
CA GLY A 13 35.40 -12.07 -5.35
C GLY A 13 34.21 -11.12 -5.27
N HIS A 14 34.08 -10.45 -4.13
CA HIS A 14 33.17 -9.32 -3.99
C HIS A 14 33.76 -8.10 -4.68
N ILE A 15 32.93 -7.37 -5.42
CA ILE A 15 33.29 -6.10 -6.01
C ILE A 15 32.69 -5.01 -5.12
N GLN A 16 33.57 -4.22 -4.51
CA GLN A 16 33.19 -3.02 -3.79
C GLN A 16 33.77 -1.81 -4.52
N VAL A 17 32.90 -0.91 -4.93
CA VAL A 17 33.25 0.35 -5.56
C VAL A 17 32.55 1.45 -4.77
N LEU A 18 33.26 2.54 -4.52
CA LEU A 18 32.66 3.75 -3.96
C LEU A 18 31.93 4.49 -5.09
N ASP A 19 32.24 5.75 -5.29
CA ASP A 19 31.62 6.56 -6.33
C ASP A 19 32.43 6.52 -7.63
N VAL A 20 31.70 6.52 -8.76
CA VAL A 20 32.25 6.50 -10.12
C VAL A 20 31.74 7.72 -10.88
N ALA A 21 32.65 8.58 -11.31
CA ALA A 21 32.34 9.81 -12.02
C ALA A 21 31.90 9.62 -13.49
N GLY A 22 31.98 8.41 -14.03
CA GLY A 22 31.57 8.06 -15.39
C GLY A 22 30.91 6.68 -15.43
N ASP A 23 31.04 5.96 -16.55
CA ASP A 23 30.35 4.68 -16.70
C ASP A 23 31.09 3.55 -15.95
N LEU A 24 30.34 2.60 -15.40
CA LEU A 24 30.85 1.45 -14.67
C LEU A 24 30.39 0.14 -15.33
N THR A 25 31.33 -0.76 -15.58
CA THR A 25 31.05 -2.15 -15.90
C THR A 25 31.64 -3.04 -14.80
N ALA A 26 30.81 -3.81 -14.11
CA ALA A 26 31.24 -4.73 -13.07
C ALA A 26 30.65 -6.13 -13.27
N PHE A 27 31.49 -7.15 -13.23
CA PHE A 27 31.08 -8.54 -13.35
C PHE A 27 31.71 -9.40 -12.25
N THR A 28 30.91 -10.24 -11.60
CA THR A 28 31.41 -11.28 -10.69
C THR A 28 30.70 -12.61 -10.91
N GLY A 29 31.42 -13.73 -10.93
CA GLY A 29 30.79 -15.05 -11.11
C GLY A 29 29.95 -15.50 -9.89
N GLY A 30 30.27 -15.05 -8.67
CA GLY A 30 29.51 -15.45 -7.47
C GLY A 30 29.47 -14.43 -6.33
N GLY A 31 30.29 -13.39 -6.38
CA GLY A 31 30.38 -12.39 -5.33
C GLY A 31 29.24 -11.36 -5.37
N HIS A 32 29.19 -10.52 -4.33
CA HIS A 32 28.33 -9.34 -4.31
C HIS A 32 28.96 -8.19 -5.09
N ILE A 33 28.11 -7.37 -5.70
CA ILE A 33 28.51 -6.09 -6.29
C ILE A 33 27.87 -5.00 -5.44
N ASN A 34 28.71 -4.26 -4.72
CA ASN A 34 28.30 -3.10 -3.94
C ASN A 34 28.95 -1.86 -4.58
N VAL A 35 28.13 -0.95 -5.08
CA VAL A 35 28.58 0.29 -5.73
C VAL A 35 27.91 1.48 -5.06
N GLY A 36 28.65 2.57 -4.87
CA GLY A 36 28.12 3.86 -4.46
C GLY A 36 27.35 4.54 -5.57
N ASN A 37 27.67 5.81 -5.83
CA ASN A 37 27.04 6.61 -6.87
C ASN A 37 27.77 6.46 -8.20
N ILE A 38 27.03 6.24 -9.29
CA ILE A 38 27.53 6.15 -10.66
C ILE A 38 26.95 7.34 -11.41
N ALA A 39 27.79 8.27 -11.87
CA ALA A 39 27.33 9.44 -12.62
C ALA A 39 26.90 9.09 -14.06
N GLY A 40 27.56 8.10 -14.67
CA GLY A 40 27.29 7.62 -16.03
C GLY A 40 26.41 6.37 -16.07
N ASP A 41 26.61 5.56 -17.13
CA ASP A 41 25.90 4.30 -17.34
C ASP A 41 26.47 3.18 -16.45
N ALA A 42 25.61 2.24 -16.05
CA ALA A 42 25.97 1.13 -15.17
C ALA A 42 25.59 -0.21 -15.80
N SER A 43 26.55 -1.12 -15.92
CA SER A 43 26.34 -2.52 -16.30
C SER A 43 26.89 -3.41 -15.18
N LEU A 44 26.03 -3.88 -14.28
CA LEU A 44 26.41 -4.68 -13.11
C LEU A 44 25.83 -6.09 -13.22
N ARG A 45 26.67 -7.11 -13.22
CA ARG A 45 26.25 -8.51 -13.47
C ARG A 45 26.89 -9.46 -12.46
N THR A 46 26.10 -10.31 -11.82
CA THR A 46 26.62 -11.34 -10.90
C THR A 46 25.99 -12.71 -11.15
N GLY A 47 26.78 -13.78 -11.04
CA GLY A 47 26.27 -15.14 -11.21
C GLY A 47 25.47 -15.68 -10.01
N GLY A 48 25.43 -14.97 -8.88
CA GLY A 48 24.63 -15.41 -7.72
C GLY A 48 24.54 -14.45 -6.54
N GLY A 49 25.42 -13.44 -6.48
CA GLY A 49 25.42 -12.47 -5.39
C GLY A 49 24.36 -11.37 -5.52
N HIS A 50 24.29 -10.53 -4.49
CA HIS A 50 23.48 -9.32 -4.48
C HIS A 50 24.13 -8.20 -5.28
N ILE A 51 23.30 -7.39 -5.91
CA ILE A 51 23.71 -6.11 -6.50
C ILE A 51 23.11 -4.99 -5.65
N ARG A 52 23.95 -4.08 -5.19
CA ARG A 52 23.55 -2.84 -4.52
C ARG A 52 24.18 -1.66 -5.22
N ALA A 53 23.36 -0.67 -5.56
CA ALA A 53 23.81 0.58 -6.13
C ALA A 53 23.13 1.76 -5.40
N GLY A 54 23.89 2.83 -5.19
CA GLY A 54 23.37 4.12 -4.71
C GLY A 54 22.55 4.83 -5.79
N GLN A 55 23.06 5.98 -6.25
CA GLN A 55 22.49 6.68 -7.40
C GLN A 55 23.09 6.18 -8.72
N ILE A 56 22.28 5.98 -9.75
CA ILE A 56 22.72 5.79 -11.14
C ILE A 56 22.21 6.96 -11.98
N GLY A 57 23.13 7.78 -12.49
CA GLY A 57 22.83 8.95 -13.29
C GLY A 57 22.42 8.60 -14.72
N GLY A 58 23.09 7.62 -15.35
CA GLY A 58 22.82 7.14 -16.71
C GLY A 58 21.87 5.94 -16.77
N ARG A 59 21.99 5.16 -17.85
CA ARG A 59 21.28 3.90 -18.07
C ARG A 59 21.81 2.83 -17.12
N ALA A 60 20.92 2.06 -16.51
CA ALA A 60 21.30 0.93 -15.67
C ALA A 60 20.88 -0.40 -16.30
N GLU A 61 21.81 -1.35 -16.38
CA GLU A 61 21.56 -2.76 -16.67
C GLU A 61 22.12 -3.60 -15.53
N LEU A 62 21.22 -4.27 -14.80
CA LEU A 62 21.57 -5.02 -13.59
C LEU A 62 21.04 -6.45 -13.69
N GLU A 63 21.93 -7.44 -13.55
CA GLU A 63 21.57 -8.85 -13.68
C GLU A 63 22.14 -9.72 -12.56
N THR A 64 21.31 -10.59 -12.00
CA THR A 64 21.78 -11.66 -11.11
C THR A 64 21.01 -12.95 -11.34
N VAL A 65 21.61 -14.10 -11.08
CA VAL A 65 20.88 -15.39 -11.22
C VAL A 65 19.97 -15.65 -10.01
N GLY A 66 20.39 -15.31 -8.80
CA GLY A 66 19.62 -15.63 -7.59
C GLY A 66 19.62 -14.55 -6.50
N GLY A 67 20.47 -13.54 -6.62
CA GLY A 67 20.57 -12.50 -5.61
C GLY A 67 19.45 -11.45 -5.69
N ASN A 68 19.28 -10.74 -4.60
CA ASN A 68 18.52 -9.49 -4.57
C ASN A 68 19.26 -8.38 -5.32
N ILE A 69 18.49 -7.49 -5.96
CA ILE A 69 18.98 -6.27 -6.57
C ILE A 69 18.34 -5.09 -5.84
N THR A 70 19.16 -4.14 -5.40
CA THR A 70 18.70 -2.94 -4.71
C THR A 70 19.34 -1.71 -5.31
N VAL A 71 18.51 -0.75 -5.73
CA VAL A 71 18.97 0.53 -6.30
C VAL A 71 18.27 1.66 -5.56
N ALA A 72 19.07 2.56 -4.99
CA ALA A 72 18.52 3.68 -4.23
C ALA A 72 17.82 4.70 -5.15
N ARG A 73 18.52 5.16 -6.19
CA ARG A 73 17.99 6.13 -7.15
C ARG A 73 18.46 5.86 -8.57
N ALA A 74 17.58 6.05 -9.55
CA ALA A 74 17.95 6.01 -10.95
C ALA A 74 17.33 7.17 -11.75
N GLY A 75 18.17 7.87 -12.49
CA GLY A 75 17.75 9.05 -13.26
C GLY A 75 17.07 8.73 -14.59
N ASN A 76 17.51 7.65 -15.25
CA ASN A 76 17.15 7.32 -16.64
C ASN A 76 16.54 5.91 -16.75
N PHE A 77 16.69 5.26 -17.90
CA PHE A 77 16.22 3.91 -18.15
C PHE A 77 16.95 2.88 -17.30
N VAL A 78 16.19 1.99 -16.65
CA VAL A 78 16.70 0.92 -15.80
C VAL A 78 16.12 -0.42 -16.24
N SER A 79 17.00 -1.35 -16.61
CA SER A 79 16.66 -2.75 -16.89
C SER A 79 17.25 -3.64 -15.81
N VAL A 80 16.40 -4.42 -15.14
CA VAL A 80 16.81 -5.30 -14.05
C VAL A 80 16.26 -6.69 -14.23
N ARG A 81 17.12 -7.70 -14.10
CA ARG A 81 16.73 -9.11 -14.16
C ARG A 81 17.31 -9.89 -12.98
N THR A 82 16.47 -10.68 -12.31
CA THR A 82 16.91 -11.67 -11.33
C THR A 82 16.18 -13.00 -11.51
N GLY A 83 16.88 -14.13 -11.37
CA GLY A 83 16.23 -15.44 -11.49
C GLY A 83 15.39 -15.83 -10.27
N GLY A 84 15.64 -15.26 -9.09
CA GLY A 84 14.88 -15.62 -7.87
C GLY A 84 14.90 -14.62 -6.72
N GLY A 85 15.70 -13.56 -6.80
CA GLY A 85 15.82 -12.57 -5.73
C GLY A 85 14.75 -11.48 -5.78
N GLN A 86 14.70 -10.69 -4.70
CA GLN A 86 13.87 -9.49 -4.61
C GLN A 86 14.50 -8.34 -5.40
N ILE A 87 13.66 -7.51 -6.03
CA ILE A 87 14.08 -6.27 -6.66
C ILE A 87 13.49 -5.12 -5.85
N ASP A 88 14.35 -4.26 -5.30
CA ASP A 88 13.95 -3.11 -4.50
C ASP A 88 14.49 -1.81 -5.11
N PHE A 89 13.58 -0.89 -5.42
CA PHE A 89 13.88 0.44 -5.94
C PHE A 89 13.37 1.52 -5.00
N GLY A 90 14.21 2.53 -4.76
CA GLY A 90 13.80 3.79 -4.16
C GLY A 90 13.09 4.69 -5.19
N GLU A 91 13.77 5.72 -5.66
CA GLU A 91 13.23 6.67 -6.65
C GLU A 91 13.78 6.40 -8.05
N VAL A 92 12.88 6.22 -9.02
CA VAL A 92 13.24 6.13 -10.43
C VAL A 92 12.56 7.23 -11.23
N ARG A 93 13.34 8.15 -11.80
CA ARG A 93 12.80 9.27 -12.57
C ARG A 93 12.53 8.92 -14.04
N GLY A 94 13.30 7.98 -14.58
CA GLY A 94 13.13 7.46 -15.93
C GLY A 94 12.16 6.28 -15.99
N SER A 95 12.33 5.45 -17.02
CA SER A 95 11.54 4.24 -17.24
C SER A 95 12.18 3.00 -16.62
N VAL A 96 11.37 2.06 -16.15
CA VAL A 96 11.82 0.82 -15.52
C VAL A 96 11.34 -0.39 -16.29
N HIS A 97 12.23 -1.34 -16.52
CA HIS A 97 11.90 -2.70 -16.94
C HIS A 97 12.50 -3.66 -15.91
N ALA A 98 11.68 -4.36 -15.14
CA ALA A 98 12.14 -5.25 -14.08
C ALA A 98 11.50 -6.63 -14.16
N GLN A 99 12.32 -7.68 -14.14
CA GLN A 99 11.85 -9.06 -14.21
C GLN A 99 12.47 -9.91 -13.10
N THR A 100 11.64 -10.69 -12.40
CA THR A 100 12.07 -11.66 -11.39
C THR A 100 11.40 -13.03 -11.56
N GLY A 101 12.19 -14.10 -11.47
CA GLY A 101 11.68 -15.47 -11.58
C GLY A 101 11.02 -16.02 -10.31
N GLY A 102 11.21 -15.38 -9.15
CA GLY A 102 10.66 -15.90 -7.89
C GLY A 102 10.56 -14.92 -6.72
N GLY A 103 11.24 -13.78 -6.78
CA GLY A 103 11.15 -12.75 -5.76
C GLY A 103 10.00 -11.77 -6.01
N GLY A 104 9.79 -10.87 -5.06
CA GLY A 104 8.88 -9.74 -5.22
C GLY A 104 9.60 -8.55 -5.85
N ILE A 105 8.79 -7.65 -6.40
CA ILE A 105 9.26 -6.35 -6.91
C ILE A 105 8.66 -5.28 -6.03
N ARG A 106 9.52 -4.42 -5.50
CA ARG A 106 9.13 -3.30 -4.66
C ARG A 106 9.68 -2.01 -5.25
N VAL A 107 8.81 -1.06 -5.47
CA VAL A 107 9.20 0.25 -6.01
C VAL A 107 8.56 1.35 -5.20
N MET A 108 9.38 2.28 -4.70
CA MET A 108 8.89 3.36 -3.88
C MET A 108 8.26 4.49 -4.70
N TYR A 109 9.00 5.01 -5.68
CA TYR A 109 8.50 6.08 -6.54
C TYR A 109 9.00 5.93 -7.96
N VAL A 110 8.09 6.02 -8.93
CA VAL A 110 8.44 6.12 -10.35
C VAL A 110 7.63 7.19 -11.05
N SER A 111 8.32 8.11 -11.72
CA SER A 111 7.68 9.14 -12.57
C SER A 111 7.52 8.71 -14.02
N GLY A 112 8.41 7.87 -14.55
CA GLY A 112 8.35 7.38 -15.93
C GLY A 112 7.52 6.10 -16.12
N PRO A 113 7.40 5.61 -17.37
CA PRO A 113 6.74 4.34 -17.69
C PRO A 113 7.44 3.14 -17.04
N MET A 114 6.68 2.17 -16.56
CA MET A 114 7.25 0.96 -15.97
C MET A 114 6.62 -0.33 -16.48
N GLU A 115 7.47 -1.33 -16.67
CA GLU A 115 7.14 -2.71 -17.02
C GLU A 115 7.74 -3.63 -15.96
N LEU A 116 6.90 -4.32 -15.19
CA LEU A 116 7.30 -5.13 -14.05
C LEU A 116 6.72 -6.53 -14.18
N GLU A 117 7.56 -7.55 -14.16
CA GLU A 117 7.12 -8.93 -14.29
C GLU A 117 7.71 -9.81 -13.19
N SER A 118 6.85 -10.57 -12.54
CA SER A 118 7.24 -11.52 -11.49
C SER A 118 6.58 -12.86 -11.74
N SER A 119 7.33 -13.96 -11.77
CA SER A 119 6.69 -15.27 -11.99
C SER A 119 5.80 -15.67 -10.80
N SER A 120 6.21 -15.42 -9.55
CA SER A 120 5.47 -15.88 -8.36
C SER A 120 5.40 -14.88 -7.20
N GLY A 121 6.31 -13.92 -7.12
CA GLY A 121 6.33 -12.94 -6.03
C GLY A 121 5.36 -11.77 -6.23
N SER A 122 5.05 -11.10 -5.13
CA SER A 122 4.17 -9.93 -5.10
C SER A 122 4.86 -8.68 -5.64
N ILE A 123 4.07 -7.79 -6.25
CA ILE A 123 4.52 -6.50 -6.75
C ILE A 123 3.91 -5.40 -5.88
N CYS A 124 4.75 -4.54 -5.30
CA CYS A 124 4.32 -3.49 -4.37
C CYS A 124 4.86 -2.13 -4.82
N LEU A 125 3.98 -1.21 -5.20
CA LEU A 125 4.32 0.08 -5.81
C LEU A 125 3.74 1.23 -5.01
N THR A 126 4.53 1.87 -4.14
CA THR A 126 3.96 2.87 -3.20
C THR A 126 3.67 4.23 -3.83
N ARG A 127 4.30 4.63 -4.93
CA ARG A 127 3.89 5.86 -5.63
C ARG A 127 4.13 5.76 -7.12
N VAL A 128 3.05 5.56 -7.86
CA VAL A 128 3.07 5.44 -9.33
C VAL A 128 2.50 6.71 -9.95
N ALA A 129 3.34 7.45 -10.68
CA ALA A 129 2.91 8.61 -11.45
C ALA A 129 2.89 8.37 -12.97
N GLY A 130 3.75 7.48 -13.48
CA GLY A 130 3.82 7.12 -14.89
C GLY A 130 2.82 6.03 -15.32
N ALA A 131 2.88 5.66 -16.61
CA ALA A 131 2.17 4.49 -17.13
C ALA A 131 2.74 3.20 -16.53
N LEU A 132 1.86 2.25 -16.19
CA LEU A 132 2.23 1.06 -15.45
C LEU A 132 1.75 -0.20 -16.16
N GLN A 133 2.68 -1.08 -16.52
CA GLN A 133 2.40 -2.47 -16.85
C GLN A 133 3.02 -3.35 -15.78
N ALA A 134 2.21 -4.05 -14.99
CA ALA A 134 2.72 -5.04 -14.06
C ALA A 134 1.99 -6.38 -14.19
N ALA A 135 2.77 -7.45 -14.19
CA ALA A 135 2.26 -8.81 -14.34
C ALA A 135 2.88 -9.75 -13.28
N THR A 136 2.05 -10.59 -12.68
CA THR A 136 2.51 -11.72 -11.87
C THR A 136 1.66 -12.96 -12.07
N SER A 137 2.22 -14.17 -11.98
CA SER A 137 1.41 -15.39 -12.13
C SER A 137 0.75 -15.81 -10.81
N GLY A 138 1.43 -15.65 -9.68
CA GLY A 138 0.95 -16.11 -8.37
C GLY A 138 0.87 -15.05 -7.29
N GLY A 139 1.53 -13.90 -7.47
CA GLY A 139 1.65 -12.88 -6.43
C GLY A 139 0.50 -11.89 -6.38
N THR A 140 0.40 -11.19 -5.26
CA THR A 140 -0.50 -10.04 -5.11
C THR A 140 0.14 -8.80 -5.73
N ILE A 141 -0.64 -7.99 -6.43
CA ILE A 141 -0.21 -6.67 -6.90
C ILE A 141 -0.86 -5.62 -6.01
N THR A 142 -0.05 -4.80 -5.35
CA THR A 142 -0.51 -3.62 -4.62
C THR A 142 0.08 -2.37 -5.25
N ALA A 143 -0.79 -1.49 -5.75
CA ALA A 143 -0.36 -0.27 -6.45
C ALA A 143 -1.06 0.97 -5.90
N TRP A 144 -0.27 1.93 -5.43
CA TRP A 144 -0.71 3.26 -5.04
C TRP A 144 -0.46 4.20 -6.22
N ILE A 145 -1.50 4.37 -7.03
CA ILE A 145 -1.47 5.25 -8.20
C ILE A 145 -1.70 6.66 -7.69
N ASN A 146 -0.69 7.51 -7.78
CA ASN A 146 -0.75 8.89 -7.30
C ASN A 146 0.06 9.79 -8.25
N PRO A 147 -0.49 10.12 -9.43
CA PRO A 147 0.20 10.95 -10.40
C PRO A 147 0.35 12.38 -9.90
N ASP A 148 1.36 13.07 -10.41
CA ASP A 148 1.67 14.41 -9.94
C ASP A 148 0.55 15.39 -10.34
N SER A 149 0.13 16.22 -9.38
CA SER A 149 -0.99 17.14 -9.59
C SER A 149 -0.56 18.35 -10.43
N PRO A 150 -1.38 18.78 -11.41
CA PRO A 150 -1.09 19.99 -12.17
C PRO A 150 -1.10 21.21 -11.25
N SER A 151 -0.16 22.13 -11.47
CA SER A 151 -0.05 23.41 -10.76
C SER A 151 -1.32 24.24 -11.01
N GLY A 152 -2.25 24.27 -10.06
CA GLY A 152 -3.52 24.98 -10.21
C GLY A 152 -4.75 24.30 -9.61
N GLY A 153 -4.62 23.04 -9.17
CA GLY A 153 -5.75 22.26 -8.64
C GLY A 153 -6.66 21.77 -9.77
N GLY A 154 -7.08 20.51 -9.69
CA GLY A 154 -7.88 19.88 -10.73
C GLY A 154 -7.75 18.36 -10.73
N ASN A 155 -8.33 17.73 -11.74
CA ASN A 155 -8.25 16.29 -11.89
C ASN A 155 -6.84 15.87 -12.28
N VAL A 156 -6.34 14.84 -11.60
CA VAL A 156 -5.08 14.18 -11.94
C VAL A 156 -5.37 13.16 -13.02
N ARG A 157 -4.45 12.96 -13.96
CA ARG A 157 -4.61 11.98 -15.06
C ARG A 157 -3.47 10.98 -15.03
N LEU A 158 -3.75 9.75 -15.44
CA LEU A 158 -2.70 8.79 -15.75
C LEU A 158 -1.90 9.28 -16.96
N ALA A 159 -0.58 9.14 -16.91
CA ALA A 159 0.32 9.53 -18.01
C ALA A 159 0.10 8.69 -19.28
N GLY A 160 -0.50 7.50 -19.16
CA GLY A 160 -0.81 6.60 -20.27
C GLY A 160 -1.70 5.45 -19.81
N ALA A 161 -1.93 4.50 -20.72
CA ALA A 161 -2.65 3.26 -20.39
C ALA A 161 -1.86 2.45 -19.35
N SER A 162 -2.57 1.99 -18.32
CA SER A 162 -1.99 1.16 -17.27
C SER A 162 -2.70 -0.19 -17.19
N GLN A 163 -1.93 -1.25 -17.04
CA GLN A 163 -2.42 -2.62 -16.95
C GLN A 163 -1.77 -3.36 -15.78
N LEU A 164 -2.61 -3.97 -14.95
CA LEU A 164 -2.22 -4.80 -13.82
C LEU A 164 -2.82 -6.19 -14.03
N ASN A 165 -1.96 -7.20 -14.15
CA ASN A 165 -2.37 -8.58 -14.40
C ASN A 165 -1.83 -9.51 -13.33
N SER A 166 -2.70 -10.21 -12.61
CA SER A 166 -2.32 -11.29 -11.72
C SER A 166 -2.94 -12.61 -12.19
N GLY A 167 -2.20 -13.72 -12.17
CA GLY A 167 -2.79 -15.03 -12.45
C GLY A 167 -3.76 -15.40 -11.32
N ASN A 168 -3.22 -15.78 -10.16
CA ASN A 168 -4.01 -16.27 -9.04
C ASN A 168 -4.11 -15.30 -7.85
N GLY A 169 -3.30 -14.25 -7.82
CA GLY A 169 -3.24 -13.32 -6.70
C GLY A 169 -4.23 -12.18 -6.78
N ASP A 170 -4.36 -11.48 -5.66
CA ASP A 170 -5.20 -10.30 -5.54
C ASP A 170 -4.57 -9.09 -6.23
N ILE A 171 -5.41 -8.15 -6.63
CA ILE A 171 -4.98 -6.83 -7.12
C ILE A 171 -5.64 -5.79 -6.21
N VAL A 172 -4.82 -5.00 -5.52
CA VAL A 172 -5.27 -3.91 -4.67
C VAL A 172 -4.73 -2.61 -5.23
N VAL A 173 -5.64 -1.70 -5.59
CA VAL A 173 -5.27 -0.41 -6.17
C VAL A 173 -5.83 0.72 -5.32
N PHE A 174 -4.94 1.64 -4.96
CA PHE A 174 -5.29 2.88 -4.30
C PHE A 174 -5.22 4.04 -5.30
N LEU A 175 -6.28 4.84 -5.35
CA LEU A 175 -6.48 5.93 -6.32
C LEU A 175 -6.79 7.24 -5.59
N PRO A 176 -6.37 8.43 -6.07
CA PRO A 176 -6.84 9.69 -5.51
C PRO A 176 -8.28 9.97 -5.98
N ARG A 177 -9.08 10.65 -5.15
CA ARG A 177 -10.49 10.97 -5.47
C ARG A 177 -10.66 11.80 -6.73
N ASN A 178 -9.67 12.63 -7.06
CA ASN A 178 -9.65 13.48 -8.26
C ASN A 178 -9.00 12.80 -9.48
N LEU A 179 -8.77 11.48 -9.47
CA LEU A 179 -8.22 10.77 -10.62
C LEU A 179 -9.23 10.71 -11.78
N ALA A 180 -8.86 11.22 -12.94
CA ALA A 180 -9.58 11.07 -14.19
C ALA A 180 -9.01 9.90 -15.00
N ALA A 181 -9.77 8.79 -15.03
CA ALA A 181 -9.37 7.53 -15.66
C ALA A 181 -10.59 6.64 -15.98
N ASN A 182 -10.41 5.71 -16.91
CA ASN A 182 -11.40 4.67 -17.21
C ASN A 182 -10.97 3.36 -16.57
N ILE A 183 -11.72 2.86 -15.60
CA ILE A 183 -11.45 1.58 -14.95
C ILE A 183 -12.13 0.46 -15.75
N ASP A 184 -11.36 -0.57 -16.06
CA ASP A 184 -11.81 -1.83 -16.64
C ASP A 184 -11.21 -2.96 -15.82
N ALA A 185 -12.00 -3.55 -14.93
CA ALA A 185 -11.57 -4.62 -14.03
C ALA A 185 -12.26 -5.93 -14.40
N THR A 186 -11.49 -7.01 -14.54
CA THR A 186 -11.96 -8.32 -14.95
C THR A 186 -11.41 -9.41 -14.04
N VAL A 187 -12.30 -10.26 -13.51
CA VAL A 187 -11.95 -11.49 -12.79
C VAL A 187 -12.44 -12.69 -13.61
N ALA A 188 -11.53 -13.47 -14.19
CA ALA A 188 -11.90 -14.52 -15.16
C ALA A 188 -12.75 -15.65 -14.55
N ASN A 189 -12.39 -16.12 -13.34
CA ASN A 189 -13.16 -17.10 -12.58
C ASN A 189 -13.92 -16.40 -11.45
N GLY A 190 -14.66 -15.34 -11.79
CA GLY A 190 -15.36 -14.48 -10.85
C GLY A 190 -16.68 -15.11 -10.36
N GLY A 191 -16.61 -15.99 -9.35
CA GLY A 191 -17.82 -16.42 -8.61
C GLY A 191 -18.54 -15.24 -7.93
N GLU A 192 -19.40 -15.52 -6.95
CA GLU A 192 -20.45 -14.58 -6.49
C GLU A 192 -20.01 -13.13 -6.15
N ARG A 193 -18.81 -12.88 -5.59
CA ARG A 193 -18.25 -11.50 -5.43
C ARG A 193 -16.71 -11.49 -5.35
N ARG A 194 -16.02 -11.06 -6.42
CA ARG A 194 -14.53 -10.93 -6.43
C ARG A 194 -13.99 -9.55 -6.73
N ILE A 195 -14.84 -8.59 -7.08
CA ILE A 195 -14.45 -7.18 -7.26
C ILE A 195 -15.12 -6.37 -6.16
N GLU A 196 -14.31 -5.70 -5.36
CA GLU A 196 -14.71 -4.87 -4.23
C GLU A 196 -14.22 -3.45 -4.50
N ALA A 197 -15.05 -2.45 -4.24
CA ALA A 197 -14.66 -1.06 -4.33
C ALA A 197 -15.17 -0.27 -3.13
N ASP A 198 -14.48 0.83 -2.83
CA ASP A 198 -14.95 1.83 -1.88
C ASP A 198 -16.39 2.26 -2.25
N PRO A 199 -17.32 2.41 -1.28
CA PRO A 199 -18.70 2.82 -1.55
C PRO A 199 -18.83 4.13 -2.35
N ALA A 200 -17.85 5.03 -2.25
CA ALA A 200 -17.81 6.27 -3.02
C ALA A 200 -17.36 6.06 -4.48
N LEU A 201 -16.91 4.86 -4.85
CA LEU A 201 -16.49 4.49 -6.20
C LEU A 201 -17.59 3.66 -6.84
N HIS A 202 -18.43 4.32 -7.64
CA HIS A 202 -19.54 3.68 -8.35
C HIS A 202 -19.03 2.85 -9.53
N LEU A 203 -19.04 1.53 -9.39
CA LEU A 203 -18.74 0.57 -10.46
C LEU A 203 -20.01 0.07 -11.13
N THR A 204 -19.99 -0.01 -12.46
CA THR A 204 -20.98 -0.75 -13.24
C THR A 204 -20.53 -2.20 -13.33
N MET A 205 -21.25 -3.09 -12.65
CA MET A 205 -20.94 -4.51 -12.59
C MET A 205 -21.67 -5.28 -13.69
N GLN A 206 -20.95 -6.12 -14.42
CA GLN A 206 -21.49 -7.12 -15.34
C GLN A 206 -21.12 -8.50 -14.81
N VAL A 207 -22.11 -9.20 -14.26
CA VAL A 207 -21.96 -10.52 -13.64
C VAL A 207 -22.64 -11.57 -14.55
N PRO A 208 -22.03 -12.75 -14.75
CA PRO A 208 -22.62 -13.80 -15.58
C PRO A 208 -23.93 -14.30 -14.97
N THR A 209 -24.95 -14.49 -15.82
CA THR A 209 -26.32 -14.91 -15.43
C THR A 209 -26.38 -16.30 -14.78
N ASN A 210 -25.36 -17.14 -15.00
CA ASN A 210 -25.32 -18.53 -14.53
C ASN A 210 -24.49 -18.70 -13.25
N GLY A 211 -24.05 -17.60 -12.60
CA GLY A 211 -23.27 -17.63 -11.36
C GLY A 211 -21.81 -18.13 -11.49
N SER A 212 -21.43 -18.61 -12.67
CA SER A 212 -20.08 -19.04 -13.02
C SER A 212 -19.65 -18.38 -14.33
N GLY A 213 -18.52 -17.67 -14.32
CA GLY A 213 -17.97 -16.98 -15.47
C GLY A 213 -17.15 -15.75 -15.10
N PRO A 214 -16.69 -14.96 -16.09
CA PRO A 214 -15.92 -13.77 -15.83
C PRO A 214 -16.80 -12.64 -15.28
N VAL A 215 -16.33 -12.00 -14.21
CA VAL A 215 -16.96 -10.79 -13.67
C VAL A 215 -16.21 -9.59 -14.22
N HIS A 216 -16.96 -8.67 -14.82
CA HIS A 216 -16.43 -7.41 -15.34
C HIS A 216 -16.99 -6.24 -14.54
N ALA A 217 -16.14 -5.26 -14.25
CA ALA A 217 -16.52 -4.02 -13.61
C ALA A 217 -15.92 -2.85 -14.37
N MET A 218 -16.77 -1.87 -14.70
CA MET A 218 -16.37 -0.69 -15.44
C MET A 218 -16.73 0.57 -14.68
N ALA A 219 -15.86 1.58 -14.71
CA ALA A 219 -16.19 2.91 -14.22
C ALA A 219 -15.46 3.99 -15.00
N VAL A 220 -16.10 5.15 -15.09
CA VAL A 220 -15.52 6.37 -15.66
C VAL A 220 -15.33 7.35 -14.50
N LEU A 221 -14.09 7.56 -14.09
CA LEU A 221 -13.77 8.47 -12.99
C LEU A 221 -13.54 9.88 -13.52
N ASN A 222 -14.18 10.87 -12.88
CA ASN A 222 -13.90 12.31 -13.08
C ASN A 222 -13.84 12.78 -14.56
N GLY A 223 -14.78 12.31 -15.38
CA GLY A 223 -14.84 12.64 -16.81
C GLY A 223 -14.04 11.71 -17.73
N GLY A 224 -13.42 10.67 -17.15
CA GLY A 224 -12.69 9.64 -17.85
C GLY A 224 -11.24 10.02 -18.18
N GLY A 225 -10.54 9.16 -18.91
CA GLY A 225 -9.14 9.38 -19.25
C GLY A 225 -8.48 8.12 -19.79
N ALA A 226 -7.18 7.99 -19.53
CA ALA A 226 -6.46 6.80 -19.93
C ALA A 226 -7.03 5.56 -19.21
N PRO A 227 -7.00 4.38 -19.87
CA PRO A 227 -7.56 3.17 -19.30
C PRO A 227 -6.64 2.60 -18.20
N LEU A 228 -7.25 2.20 -17.09
CA LEU A 228 -6.67 1.39 -16.03
C LEU A 228 -7.30 -0.01 -16.10
N LYS A 229 -6.59 -0.95 -16.70
CA LYS A 229 -7.02 -2.33 -16.88
C LYS A 229 -6.52 -3.20 -15.74
N LEU A 230 -7.43 -3.85 -15.04
CA LEU A 230 -7.11 -4.75 -13.94
C LEU A 230 -7.61 -6.15 -14.31
N LYS A 231 -6.74 -7.15 -14.29
CA LYS A 231 -7.13 -8.51 -14.65
C LYS A 231 -6.59 -9.50 -13.63
N THR A 232 -7.46 -10.32 -13.06
CA THR A 232 -7.04 -11.51 -12.32
C THR A 232 -7.80 -12.76 -12.77
N THR A 233 -7.18 -13.93 -12.67
CA THR A 233 -7.85 -15.19 -13.04
C THR A 233 -8.68 -15.70 -11.87
N ALA A 234 -8.08 -15.78 -10.68
CA ALA A 234 -8.74 -16.32 -9.49
C ALA A 234 -8.74 -15.39 -8.28
N GLY A 235 -7.94 -14.33 -8.25
CA GLY A 235 -7.87 -13.43 -7.12
C GLY A 235 -9.08 -12.49 -7.00
N LYS A 236 -9.01 -11.62 -5.99
CA LYS A 236 -9.91 -10.49 -5.80
C LYS A 236 -9.29 -9.21 -6.35
N ILE A 237 -10.13 -8.31 -6.84
CA ILE A 237 -9.74 -6.95 -7.18
C ILE A 237 -10.35 -6.02 -6.14
N ARG A 238 -9.51 -5.21 -5.47
CA ARG A 238 -9.96 -4.16 -4.53
C ARG A 238 -9.54 -2.79 -5.03
N LEU A 239 -10.50 -1.88 -5.11
CA LEU A 239 -10.29 -0.48 -5.48
C LEU A 239 -10.62 0.42 -4.28
N GLN A 240 -9.64 1.18 -3.81
CA GLN A 240 -9.78 2.05 -2.65
C GLN A 240 -9.30 3.46 -2.96
N PHE A 241 -9.83 4.46 -2.26
CA PHE A 241 -9.26 5.80 -2.34
C PHE A 241 -8.05 5.95 -1.41
N LEU A 242 -7.06 6.77 -1.81
CA LEU A 242 -5.85 7.02 -1.02
C LEU A 242 -6.16 7.63 0.35
N ASP A 243 -7.22 8.42 0.44
CA ASP A 243 -7.62 9.07 1.69
C ASP A 243 -8.34 8.13 2.66
N SER A 244 -8.79 6.98 2.18
CA SER A 244 -9.34 5.90 3.00
C SER A 244 -8.26 5.22 3.87
N ASP A 245 -6.97 5.34 3.51
CA ASP A 245 -5.85 4.62 4.15
C ASP A 245 -4.50 5.40 4.15
N VAL A 246 -4.53 6.72 4.42
CA VAL A 246 -3.32 7.57 4.42
C VAL A 246 -2.25 7.07 5.39
N ALA A 247 -2.65 6.61 6.57
CA ALA A 247 -1.72 6.12 7.60
C ALA A 247 -1.01 4.81 7.19
N LEU A 248 -1.73 3.90 6.51
CA LEU A 248 -1.16 2.68 5.95
C LEU A 248 -0.16 3.00 4.83
N HIS A 249 -0.51 3.97 3.98
CA HIS A 249 0.37 4.42 2.91
C HIS A 249 1.67 5.03 3.46
N GLU A 250 1.60 5.90 4.48
CA GLU A 250 2.78 6.51 5.10
C GLU A 250 3.63 5.50 5.90
N SER A 251 3.02 4.53 6.56
CA SER A 251 3.75 3.49 7.31
C SER A 251 4.50 2.53 6.38
N LEU A 252 3.88 2.13 5.27
CA LEU A 252 4.53 1.31 4.25
C LEU A 252 5.69 2.03 3.60
N ILE A 253 5.52 3.29 3.19
CA ILE A 253 6.64 4.10 2.68
C ILE A 253 7.78 4.10 3.69
N ARG A 254 7.49 4.37 4.97
CA ARG A 254 8.52 4.39 6.02
C ARG A 254 9.23 3.04 6.16
N GLU A 255 8.49 1.93 6.19
CA GLU A 255 9.08 0.59 6.27
C GLU A 255 9.94 0.25 5.04
N GLN A 256 9.47 0.63 3.84
CA GLN A 256 10.22 0.44 2.60
C GLN A 256 11.51 1.25 2.61
N MET A 257 11.45 2.51 3.06
CA MET A 257 12.63 3.37 3.26
C MET A 257 13.59 2.77 4.27
N ASP A 258 13.11 2.33 5.43
CA ASP A 258 13.96 1.79 6.49
C ASP A 258 14.64 0.51 6.03
N ARG A 259 13.94 -0.37 5.32
CA ARG A 259 14.54 -1.58 4.72
C ARG A 259 15.55 -1.25 3.64
N LEU A 260 15.24 -0.28 2.76
CA LEU A 260 16.15 0.17 1.72
C LEU A 260 17.42 0.76 2.34
N ASN A 261 17.26 1.70 3.27
CA ASN A 261 18.34 2.33 4.00
C ASN A 261 19.16 1.32 4.78
N LYS A 262 18.54 0.38 5.50
CA LYS A 262 19.24 -0.70 6.21
C LYS A 262 20.12 -1.51 5.26
N ARG A 263 19.60 -1.89 4.08
CA ARG A 263 20.39 -2.64 3.09
C ARG A 263 21.55 -1.85 2.50
N LEU A 264 21.42 -0.53 2.43
CA LEU A 264 22.48 0.39 1.97
C LEU A 264 23.53 0.62 3.06
N THR A 265 23.10 0.91 4.30
CA THR A 265 23.99 1.24 5.43
C THR A 265 24.74 0.03 5.98
N GLU A 266 24.17 -1.18 5.92
CA GLU A 266 24.86 -2.44 6.23
C GLU A 266 26.16 -2.63 5.41
N ASN A 267 26.33 -1.90 4.30
CA ASN A 267 27.49 -1.99 3.42
C ASN A 267 28.25 -0.66 3.27
N GLY A 268 28.03 0.31 4.18
CA GLY A 268 28.80 1.55 4.25
C GLY A 268 28.35 2.70 3.33
N PHE A 269 27.14 2.64 2.76
CA PHE A 269 26.57 3.72 1.96
C PHE A 269 25.77 4.72 2.81
N GLU A 270 25.76 6.00 2.41
CA GLU A 270 24.96 7.03 3.07
C GLU A 270 23.46 6.77 2.94
N ALA A 271 22.71 7.08 3.99
CA ALA A 271 21.27 6.94 4.02
C ALA A 271 20.60 7.88 3.00
N VAL A 272 19.61 7.39 2.28
CA VAL A 272 18.88 8.18 1.29
C VAL A 272 17.86 9.05 2.03
N SER A 273 17.98 10.37 1.89
CA SER A 273 16.95 11.31 2.31
C SER A 273 15.99 11.55 1.14
N PHE A 274 14.72 11.16 1.31
CA PHE A 274 13.67 11.49 0.35
C PHE A 274 12.96 12.74 0.86
N SER A 275 13.16 13.87 0.18
CA SER A 275 12.34 15.05 0.43
C SER A 275 10.96 14.82 -0.19
N LYS A 276 9.92 14.70 0.64
CA LYS A 276 8.55 15.01 0.22
C LYS A 276 8.61 16.42 -0.38
N GLY A 277 8.13 16.62 -1.60
CA GLY A 277 8.01 17.95 -2.22
C GLY A 277 7.39 18.97 -1.24
N PRO A 278 7.61 20.27 -1.45
CA PRO A 278 7.71 21.25 -0.39
C PRO A 278 6.42 21.36 0.43
N GLY A 279 6.52 21.16 1.74
CA GLY A 279 5.44 21.47 2.68
C GLY A 279 5.27 20.49 3.84
N SER A 280 6.20 20.53 4.80
CA SER A 280 5.94 20.75 6.24
C SER A 280 7.12 20.19 7.03
N GLY A 281 7.89 21.08 7.65
CA GLY A 281 8.82 20.69 8.69
C GLY A 281 8.04 20.32 9.95
N SER A 282 8.46 19.23 10.59
CA SER A 282 8.60 19.19 12.05
C SER A 282 9.45 17.96 12.40
N SER A 283 10.66 18.24 12.89
CA SER A 283 11.50 17.34 13.69
C SER A 283 10.81 16.92 14.99
N ILE A 284 11.16 15.74 15.54
CA ILE A 284 11.21 15.31 16.98
C ILE A 284 11.29 13.74 17.03
N PRO A 285 12.02 13.08 17.97
CA PRO A 285 13.46 12.82 17.92
C PRO A 285 13.80 11.32 17.89
N THR A 286 15.09 11.06 17.68
CA THR A 286 15.81 9.78 17.70
C THR A 286 15.75 9.07 19.05
N GLU A 287 15.21 7.85 19.11
CA GLU A 287 15.80 6.64 19.73
C GLU A 287 14.78 5.48 19.74
N MET A 288 15.18 4.32 19.21
CA MET A 288 14.63 3.01 19.58
C MET A 288 15.80 2.12 20.00
N PRO A 289 15.65 1.29 21.06
CA PRO A 289 16.69 0.38 21.51
C PRO A 289 16.73 -0.88 20.63
N ALA A 290 17.91 -1.49 20.48
CA ALA A 290 18.10 -2.87 20.00
C ALA A 290 18.08 -3.86 21.20
N PRO A 291 18.14 -5.23 21.08
CA PRO A 291 18.14 -6.14 19.91
C PRO A 291 17.29 -7.46 20.11
N SER A 292 17.45 -8.40 19.16
CA SER A 292 17.45 -9.89 19.30
C SER A 292 16.23 -10.72 18.84
N GLU A 293 16.54 -11.99 18.50
CA GLU A 293 15.93 -12.83 17.47
C GLU A 293 14.66 -13.61 17.90
N THR A 294 13.64 -13.61 17.02
CA THR A 294 12.86 -14.81 16.63
C THR A 294 12.05 -14.45 15.38
N LYS A 295 12.46 -14.99 14.22
CA LYS A 295 12.30 -14.32 12.91
C LYS A 295 10.97 -14.54 12.18
N THR A 296 9.90 -14.98 12.85
CA THR A 296 8.60 -15.20 12.18
C THR A 296 7.37 -14.79 13.01
N ASP A 297 7.39 -14.92 14.34
CA ASP A 297 6.25 -14.50 15.19
C ASP A 297 6.23 -13.01 15.54
N TRP A 298 7.36 -12.32 15.35
CA TRP A 298 7.45 -10.91 15.69
C TRP A 298 6.70 -10.01 14.70
N LEU A 299 6.54 -10.39 13.43
CA LEU A 299 5.86 -9.56 12.43
C LEU A 299 4.33 -9.57 12.60
N GLU A 300 3.74 -10.73 12.94
CA GLU A 300 2.33 -10.84 13.33
C GLU A 300 2.09 -10.13 14.66
N SER A 301 2.95 -10.37 15.67
CA SER A 301 2.86 -9.70 16.97
C SER A 301 3.08 -8.19 16.86
N TRP A 302 3.93 -7.74 15.93
CA TRP A 302 4.20 -6.33 15.64
C TRP A 302 3.11 -5.70 14.79
N LEU A 303 2.49 -6.40 13.84
CA LEU A 303 1.29 -5.91 13.12
C LEU A 303 0.11 -5.73 14.08
N VAL A 304 -0.10 -6.68 14.99
CA VAL A 304 -1.11 -6.59 16.06
C VAL A 304 -0.77 -5.45 17.04
N ASN A 305 0.50 -5.28 17.45
CA ASN A 305 0.90 -4.16 18.30
C ASN A 305 0.90 -2.81 17.57
N LEU A 306 1.14 -2.77 16.25
CA LEU A 306 1.00 -1.56 15.43
C LEU A 306 -0.46 -1.17 15.30
N GLU A 307 -1.36 -2.15 15.15
CA GLU A 307 -2.79 -1.92 15.11
C GLU A 307 -3.30 -1.35 16.45
N ILE A 308 -2.75 -1.82 17.58
CA ILE A 308 -3.00 -1.29 18.94
C ILE A 308 -2.40 0.12 19.13
N THR A 309 -1.24 0.40 18.53
CA THR A 309 -0.51 1.66 18.72
C THR A 309 -0.98 2.77 17.78
N PHE A 310 -1.54 2.45 16.61
CA PHE A 310 -1.97 3.45 15.60
C PHE A 310 -3.47 3.78 15.59
N ARG A 311 -4.38 2.93 16.10
CA ARG A 311 -5.83 3.21 16.03
C ARG A 311 -6.39 4.09 17.16
N GLY A 312 -5.60 4.45 18.16
CA GLY A 312 -6.12 5.07 19.38
C GLY A 312 -6.96 4.13 20.25
N GLY A 313 -7.47 3.02 19.70
CA GLY A 313 -8.22 2.00 20.42
C GLY A 313 -8.37 0.64 19.73
N ILE A 314 -8.71 -0.38 20.52
CA ILE A 314 -8.97 -1.76 20.07
C ILE A 314 -10.37 -1.89 19.45
N THR A 315 -10.53 -2.69 18.38
CA THR A 315 -11.87 -3.02 17.88
C THR A 315 -12.39 -4.22 18.68
N GLU A 316 -13.47 -4.02 19.42
CA GLU A 316 -14.06 -5.06 20.29
C GLU A 316 -15.42 -5.49 19.71
N ASP A 317 -15.68 -6.80 19.77
CA ASP A 317 -16.95 -7.38 19.34
C ASP A 317 -18.12 -6.71 20.10
N PRO A 318 -19.29 -6.47 19.46
CA PRO A 318 -20.43 -5.82 20.10
C PRO A 318 -20.86 -6.47 21.43
N ASP A 319 -20.73 -7.79 21.56
CA ASP A 319 -21.17 -8.51 22.75
C ASP A 319 -20.22 -8.31 23.94
N ASP A 320 -18.92 -8.21 23.67
CA ASP A 320 -17.90 -7.94 24.68
C ASP A 320 -17.90 -6.47 25.09
N PHE A 321 -18.17 -5.57 24.15
CA PHE A 321 -18.38 -4.15 24.43
C PHE A 321 -19.59 -3.92 25.35
N GLN A 322 -20.71 -4.63 25.11
CA GLN A 322 -21.91 -4.52 25.95
C GLN A 322 -21.64 -4.90 27.41
N LYS A 323 -20.80 -5.90 27.68
CA LYS A 323 -20.43 -6.31 29.06
C LYS A 323 -19.67 -5.22 29.83
N ARG A 324 -19.09 -4.23 29.13
CA ARG A 324 -18.38 -3.10 29.75
C ARG A 324 -19.29 -1.94 30.13
N LEU A 325 -20.49 -1.85 29.56
CA LEU A 325 -21.41 -0.74 29.80
C LEU A 325 -21.90 -0.76 31.25
N VAL A 326 -21.66 0.34 31.96
CA VAL A 326 -22.08 0.55 33.36
C VAL A 326 -23.36 1.36 33.42
N ASN A 327 -23.50 2.35 32.54
CA ASN A 327 -24.71 3.16 32.38
C ASN A 327 -25.02 3.28 30.90
N PHE A 328 -26.17 2.75 30.47
CA PHE A 328 -26.56 2.70 29.05
C PHE A 328 -28.08 2.86 28.88
N PRO A 329 -28.64 4.06 29.09
CA PRO A 329 -30.06 4.30 28.86
C PRO A 329 -30.44 3.97 27.41
N LYS A 330 -31.61 3.34 27.24
CA LYS A 330 -32.20 3.08 25.92
C LYS A 330 -32.63 4.41 25.27
N PRO A 331 -32.56 4.52 23.92
CA PRO A 331 -33.01 5.73 23.24
C PRO A 331 -34.50 5.96 23.44
N SER A 332 -34.86 7.21 23.72
CA SER A 332 -36.27 7.62 23.73
C SER A 332 -36.79 7.68 22.30
N TYR A 333 -37.97 7.13 22.06
CA TYR A 333 -38.58 7.11 20.74
C TYR A 333 -39.07 8.53 20.38
N PRO A 334 -38.60 9.16 19.28
CA PRO A 334 -39.02 10.51 18.92
C PRO A 334 -40.52 10.58 18.64
N ALA A 335 -41.23 11.52 19.27
CA ALA A 335 -42.68 11.69 19.10
C ALA A 335 -43.09 11.92 17.63
N LEU A 336 -42.22 12.57 16.84
CA LEU A 336 -42.43 12.77 15.41
C LEU A 336 -42.33 11.44 14.63
N ALA A 337 -41.31 10.63 14.92
CA ALA A 337 -41.15 9.31 14.32
C ALA A 337 -42.29 8.36 14.70
N GLN A 338 -42.78 8.46 15.95
CA GLN A 338 -43.91 7.67 16.44
C GLN A 338 -45.21 8.01 15.71
N ARG A 339 -45.50 9.31 15.54
CA ARG A 339 -46.66 9.79 14.76
C ARG A 339 -46.57 9.43 13.28
N ALA A 340 -45.35 9.35 12.74
CA ALA A 340 -45.08 8.99 11.36
C ALA A 340 -44.97 7.47 11.11
N GLY A 341 -45.05 6.63 12.14
CA GLY A 341 -44.98 5.18 12.01
C GLY A 341 -43.59 4.63 11.63
N LEU A 342 -42.51 5.41 11.81
CA LEU A 342 -41.17 5.08 11.32
C LEU A 342 -40.47 4.05 12.20
N GLN A 343 -40.33 2.81 11.73
CA GLN A 343 -39.58 1.74 12.40
C GLN A 343 -38.30 1.40 11.64
N GLY A 344 -37.30 0.83 12.32
CA GLY A 344 -36.08 0.41 11.64
C GLY A 344 -34.89 0.17 12.57
N ILE A 345 -33.82 -0.32 11.95
CA ILE A 345 -32.54 -0.59 12.61
C ILE A 345 -31.63 0.63 12.44
N VAL A 346 -31.01 1.06 13.54
CA VAL A 346 -29.96 2.08 13.54
C VAL A 346 -28.66 1.44 14.01
N ARG A 347 -27.59 1.53 13.20
CA ARG A 347 -26.26 1.03 13.53
C ARG A 347 -25.27 2.19 13.63
N LEU A 348 -24.64 2.28 14.78
CA LEU A 348 -23.65 3.31 15.11
C LEU A 348 -22.30 2.66 15.39
N GLN A 349 -21.24 3.20 14.82
CA GLN A 349 -19.88 2.95 15.31
C GLN A 349 -19.63 3.89 16.48
N VAL A 350 -19.29 3.32 17.63
CA VAL A 350 -19.04 4.05 18.88
C VAL A 350 -17.60 3.86 19.31
N ARG A 351 -17.04 4.88 19.96
CA ARG A 351 -15.71 4.87 20.56
C ARG A 351 -15.82 5.09 22.07
N LEU A 352 -15.34 4.14 22.86
CA LEU A 352 -15.11 4.28 24.29
C LEU A 352 -13.74 4.92 24.51
N LYS A 353 -13.73 6.09 25.14
CA LYS A 353 -12.51 6.81 25.50
C LYS A 353 -11.86 6.24 26.74
N LYS A 354 -10.60 6.64 26.96
CA LYS A 354 -9.79 6.27 28.13
C LYS A 354 -10.41 6.69 29.47
N ASP A 355 -11.32 7.66 29.45
CA ASP A 355 -12.06 8.17 30.63
C ASP A 355 -13.36 7.40 30.92
N GLY A 356 -13.73 6.41 30.09
CA GLY A 356 -14.96 5.63 30.25
C GLY A 356 -16.19 6.25 29.58
N SER A 357 -16.06 7.39 28.90
CA SER A 357 -17.14 7.97 28.09
C SER A 357 -17.24 7.31 26.72
N VAL A 358 -18.47 7.17 26.21
CA VAL A 358 -18.73 6.62 24.88
C VAL A 358 -19.17 7.76 23.96
N GLU A 359 -18.52 7.88 22.81
CA GLU A 359 -18.90 8.82 21.75
C GLU A 359 -19.30 8.08 20.48
N VAL A 360 -20.15 8.70 19.67
CA VAL A 360 -20.47 8.17 18.34
C VAL A 360 -19.38 8.63 17.38
N GLN A 361 -18.69 7.66 16.77
CA GLN A 361 -17.67 7.92 15.76
C GLN A 361 -18.30 8.07 14.37
N LYS A 362 -19.29 7.22 14.03
CA LYS A 362 -19.91 7.21 12.71
C LYS A 362 -21.32 6.60 12.74
N LEU A 363 -22.26 7.19 12.00
CA LEU A 363 -23.52 6.54 11.63
C LEU A 363 -23.28 5.60 10.45
N LEU A 364 -23.52 4.31 10.62
CA LEU A 364 -23.34 3.31 9.57
C LEU A 364 -24.63 3.09 8.78
N GLU A 365 -25.76 3.03 9.48
CA GLU A 365 -27.07 2.66 8.92
C GLU A 365 -28.19 3.21 9.82
N GLY A 366 -29.31 3.65 9.24
CA GLY A 366 -30.50 4.09 9.98
C GLY A 366 -31.18 5.34 9.41
N GLU A 367 -32.50 5.44 9.62
CA GLU A 367 -33.29 6.61 9.23
C GLU A 367 -32.90 7.83 10.08
N PRO A 368 -32.62 9.01 9.49
CA PRO A 368 -32.16 10.19 10.23
C PRO A 368 -32.98 10.54 11.47
N ALA A 369 -34.31 10.43 11.40
CA ALA A 369 -35.20 10.72 12.52
C ALA A 369 -35.00 9.77 13.72
N LEU A 370 -34.60 8.53 13.48
CA LEU A 370 -34.32 7.52 14.52
C LEU A 370 -32.84 7.57 14.96
N SER A 371 -31.94 7.93 14.05
CA SER A 371 -30.51 8.06 14.31
C SER A 371 -30.19 9.12 15.36
N ASP A 372 -30.88 10.26 15.34
CA ASP A 372 -30.67 11.32 16.34
C ASP A 372 -30.98 10.85 17.77
N ALA A 373 -32.03 10.05 17.94
CA ALA A 373 -32.39 9.46 19.23
C ALA A 373 -31.34 8.44 19.72
N ALA A 374 -30.85 7.61 18.80
CA ALA A 374 -29.78 6.65 19.11
C ALA A 374 -28.47 7.37 19.50
N ILE A 375 -28.10 8.43 18.78
CA ILE A 375 -26.91 9.25 19.07
C ILE A 375 -27.04 9.94 20.43
N ALA A 376 -28.21 10.50 20.75
CA ALA A 376 -28.48 11.14 22.03
C ALA A 376 -28.33 10.15 23.20
N ALA A 377 -28.80 8.91 23.02
CA ALA A 377 -28.65 7.85 24.01
C ALA A 377 -27.18 7.48 24.24
N VAL A 378 -26.42 7.23 23.16
CA VAL A 378 -25.00 6.84 23.24
C VAL A 378 -24.15 7.90 23.95
N LYS A 379 -24.43 9.20 23.77
CA LYS A 379 -23.70 10.28 24.48
C LYS A 379 -23.82 10.19 26.01
N GLN A 380 -24.89 9.58 26.51
CA GLN A 380 -25.12 9.36 27.94
C GLN A 380 -24.48 8.07 28.45
N TRP A 381 -23.94 7.23 27.55
CA TRP A 381 -23.37 5.95 27.93
C TRP A 381 -22.04 6.11 28.66
N ARG A 382 -21.80 5.21 29.60
CA ARG A 382 -20.54 5.04 30.33
C ARG A 382 -20.17 3.58 30.37
N ALA A 383 -18.90 3.28 30.08
CA ALA A 383 -18.35 1.93 30.14
C ALA A 383 -17.05 1.90 30.95
N ARG A 384 -16.67 0.71 31.41
CA ARG A 384 -15.37 0.47 32.05
C ARG A 384 -14.26 0.61 31.00
N PRO A 385 -13.26 1.51 31.21
CA PRO A 385 -12.15 1.69 30.27
C PRO A 385 -11.43 0.36 30.01
N ALA A 386 -10.99 0.13 28.78
CA ALA A 386 -10.12 -0.99 28.47
C ALA A 386 -8.68 -0.63 28.80
N SER A 387 -7.94 -1.58 29.36
CA SER A 387 -6.52 -1.42 29.69
C SER A 387 -5.74 -2.61 29.15
N ILE A 388 -4.64 -2.33 28.45
CA ILE A 388 -3.69 -3.35 27.97
C ILE A 388 -2.34 -3.04 28.62
N ASN A 389 -1.73 -4.04 29.30
CA ASN A 389 -0.47 -3.88 30.03
C ASN A 389 -0.47 -2.67 31.01
N GLY A 390 -1.61 -2.44 31.67
CA GLY A 390 -1.79 -1.35 32.64
C GLY A 390 -1.98 0.04 32.04
N LYS A 391 -1.99 0.19 30.70
CA LYS A 391 -2.23 1.47 30.02
C LYS A 391 -3.66 1.52 29.45
N PRO A 392 -4.41 2.61 29.68
CA PRO A 392 -5.76 2.76 29.15
C PRO A 392 -5.74 2.94 27.63
N VAL A 393 -6.55 2.15 26.93
CA VAL A 393 -6.73 2.16 25.47
C VAL A 393 -8.18 2.51 25.15
N GLU A 394 -8.40 3.18 24.02
CA GLU A 394 -9.77 3.41 23.55
C GLU A 394 -10.33 2.09 22.99
N VAL A 395 -11.65 2.00 22.83
CA VAL A 395 -12.29 0.84 22.19
C VAL A 395 -13.25 1.33 21.12
N ILE A 396 -13.21 0.74 19.94
CA ILE A 396 -14.17 1.01 18.86
C ILE A 396 -15.07 -0.22 18.74
N SER A 397 -16.38 -0.03 18.76
CA SER A 397 -17.34 -1.12 18.56
C SER A 397 -18.56 -0.64 17.76
N THR A 398 -19.34 -1.58 17.24
CA THR A 398 -20.58 -1.28 16.51
C THR A 398 -21.77 -1.63 17.38
N VAL A 399 -22.71 -0.70 17.53
CA VAL A 399 -23.91 -0.87 18.36
C VAL A 399 -25.15 -0.76 17.47
N THR A 400 -26.10 -1.66 17.70
CA THR A 400 -27.34 -1.75 16.94
C THR A 400 -28.54 -1.43 17.83
N PHE A 401 -29.37 -0.51 17.39
CA PHE A 401 -30.65 -0.17 18.01
C PHE A 401 -31.79 -0.62 17.10
N ASN A 402 -32.77 -1.30 17.67
CA ASN A 402 -33.99 -1.71 16.96
C ASN A 402 -35.17 -0.88 17.48
N PHE A 403 -35.70 0.03 16.64
CA PHE A 403 -36.86 0.86 16.98
C PHE A 403 -38.14 0.19 16.47
N GLN A 404 -38.93 -0.32 17.40
CA GLN A 404 -40.24 -0.94 17.13
C GLN A 404 -41.34 -0.17 17.87
N LEU A 405 -42.50 -0.03 17.23
CA LEU A 405 -43.71 0.48 17.89
C LEU A 405 -44.41 -0.71 18.54
N HIS A 406 -44.75 -0.55 19.81
CA HIS A 406 -45.57 -1.51 20.57
C HIS A 406 -47.03 -1.11 20.55
#